data_AF-A0A960WFX3-F1
#
_entry.id   AF-A0A960WFX3-F1
#
_cell.length_a   1.000
_cell.length_b   1.000
_cell.length_c   1.000
_cell.angle_alpha   90.00
_cell.angle_beta   90.00
_cell.angle_gamma   90.00
#
_symmetry.space_group_name_H-M   'P 1'
#
loop_
_entity.id
_entity.type
_entity.pdbx_description
1 polymer ?
#
loop_
_entity_poly.entity_id
_entity_poly.type
_entity_poly.pdbx_seq_one_letter_code
_entity_poly.pdbx_strand_id
1 'polypeptide(L)' 'GAHSESENGSASGAVYAYQKQNSSWDHKEQKIIATDGEVSDGFGFAVSIDGDSVIVGTPGDDDKGDSSGSIYTY' A
#
# COMPACT_ATOMS: atom_id res chain seq x y z
N GLY A 1 3.90 -5.14 -1.35
CA GLY A 1 3.12 -4.49 -0.30
C GLY A 1 3.18 -5.31 0.97
N ALA A 2 2.73 -4.72 2.07
CA ALA A 2 2.59 -5.31 3.39
C ALA A 2 1.12 -5.17 3.81
N HIS A 3 0.21 -5.90 3.15
CA HIS A 3 -1.24 -5.69 3.27
C HIS A 3 -1.85 -6.13 4.61
N SER A 4 -1.06 -6.73 5.52
CA SER A 4 -1.50 -7.07 6.88
C SER A 4 -0.79 -6.22 7.95
N GLU A 5 -0.06 -5.19 7.54
CA GLU A 5 0.53 -4.20 8.43
C GLU A 5 -0.58 -3.50 9.24
N SER A 6 -0.30 -3.19 10.50
CA SER A 6 -1.30 -2.75 11.49
C SER A 6 -0.97 -1.44 12.21
N GLU A 7 0.06 -0.70 11.77
CA GLU A 7 0.45 0.58 12.38
C GLU A 7 -0.62 1.66 12.17
N ASN A 8 -1.37 1.62 11.06
CA ASN A 8 -2.49 2.54 10.77
C ASN A 8 -3.88 1.92 11.04
N GLY A 9 -3.96 0.89 11.90
CA GLY A 9 -5.19 0.10 12.15
C GLY A 9 -5.01 -1.35 11.73
N SER A 10 -5.67 -2.29 12.43
CA SER A 10 -5.49 -3.74 12.19
C SER A 10 -5.67 -4.10 10.71
N ALA A 11 -4.62 -4.65 10.08
CA ALA A 11 -4.61 -5.00 8.67
C ALA A 11 -5.02 -3.85 7.71
N SER A 12 -4.80 -2.60 8.10
CA SER A 12 -4.95 -1.43 7.21
C SER A 12 -3.96 -1.50 6.03
N GLY A 13 -2.78 -2.08 6.26
CA GLY A 13 -1.79 -2.34 5.24
C GLY A 13 -0.86 -1.17 4.95
N ALA A 14 0.22 -1.46 4.22
CA ALA A 14 1.24 -0.49 3.83
C ALA A 14 1.95 -0.91 2.54
N VAL A 15 2.62 0.04 1.89
CA VAL A 15 3.61 -0.22 0.85
C VAL A 15 4.95 0.35 1.29
N TYR A 16 6.03 -0.38 1.05
CA TYR A 16 7.38 0.07 1.30
C TYR A 16 8.11 0.14 -0.03
N ALA A 17 8.63 1.32 -0.36
CA ALA A 17 9.47 1.53 -1.54
C ALA A 17 10.94 1.44 -1.14
N TYR A 18 11.70 0.62 -1.89
CA TYR A 18 13.15 0.47 -1.73
C TYR A 18 13.84 0.78 -3.05
N GLN A 19 14.93 1.52 -2.99
CA GLN A 19 15.76 1.78 -4.16
C GLN A 19 16.97 0.84 -4.17
N LYS A 20 17.16 0.13 -5.28
CA LYS A 20 18.36 -0.69 -5.48
C LYS A 20 19.51 0.19 -5.93
N GLN A 21 20.62 0.18 -5.19
CA GLN A 21 21.87 0.86 -5.53
C GLN A 21 23.03 -0.13 -5.50
N ASN A 22 23.82 -0.19 -6.58
CA ASN A 22 25.03 -1.02 -6.67
C ASN A 22 24.85 -2.47 -6.17
N SER A 23 23.73 -3.10 -6.57
CA SER A 23 23.34 -4.46 -6.19
C SER A 23 22.87 -4.67 -4.74
N SER A 24 22.83 -3.62 -3.93
CA SER A 24 22.23 -3.62 -2.59
C SER A 24 20.89 -2.89 -2.60
N TRP A 25 19.98 -3.29 -1.73
CA TRP A 25 18.78 -2.49 -1.44
C TRP A 25 19.16 -1.44 -0.40
N ASP A 26 19.00 -0.16 -0.74
CA ASP A 26 19.21 0.92 0.23
C ASP A 26 18.10 0.85 1.28
N HIS A 27 18.46 1.08 2.55
CA HIS A 27 17.52 1.10 3.68
C HIS A 27 16.71 2.40 3.75
N LYS A 28 16.78 3.25 2.72
CA LYS A 28 15.90 4.42 2.54
C LYS A 28 14.50 3.95 2.16
N GLU A 29 13.83 3.35 3.13
CA GLU A 29 12.43 2.95 3.00
C GLU A 29 11.55 4.19 3.02
N GLN A 30 10.74 4.34 1.97
CA GLN A 30 9.58 5.20 2.05
C GLN A 30 8.38 4.32 2.36
N LYS A 31 7.80 4.50 3.55
CA LYS A 31 6.52 3.90 3.91
C LYS A 31 5.40 4.75 3.30
N ILE A 32 4.49 4.09 2.60
CA ILE A 32 3.29 4.65 1.99
C ILE A 32 2.10 3.95 2.63
N ILE A 33 1.15 4.74 3.11
CA ILE A 33 -0.12 4.30 3.69
C ILE A 33 -1.26 5.06 3.00
N ALA A 34 -2.45 4.47 2.92
CA ALA A 34 -3.64 5.20 2.53
C ALA A 34 -3.98 6.26 3.60
N THR A 35 -4.33 7.47 3.17
CA THR A 35 -4.65 8.60 4.08
C THR A 35 -5.98 8.40 4.84
N ASP A 36 -6.86 7.64 4.22
CA ASP A 36 -8.19 7.17 4.63
C ASP A 36 -8.16 5.66 4.95
N GLY A 37 -6.97 5.04 5.05
CA GLY A 37 -6.85 3.62 5.31
C GLY A 37 -7.39 3.25 6.70
N GLU A 38 -8.38 2.38 6.71
CA GLU A 38 -9.08 1.88 7.89
C GLU A 38 -8.76 0.39 8.16
N VAL A 39 -9.37 -0.16 9.21
CA VAL A 39 -9.20 -1.55 9.61
C VAL A 39 -9.64 -2.51 8.51
N SER A 40 -8.76 -3.45 8.13
CA SER A 40 -8.99 -4.51 7.13
C SER A 40 -9.08 -4.08 5.66
N ASP A 41 -8.78 -2.82 5.35
CA ASP A 41 -8.71 -2.32 3.97
C ASP A 41 -7.68 -3.07 3.12
N GLY A 42 -6.57 -3.45 3.74
CA GLY A 42 -5.53 -4.24 3.10
C GLY A 42 -4.75 -3.47 2.04
N PHE A 43 -4.44 -2.19 2.28
CA PHE A 43 -3.61 -1.38 1.39
C PHE A 43 -2.29 -2.08 1.08
N GLY A 44 -1.94 -2.18 -0.21
CA GLY A 44 -0.75 -2.91 -0.64
C GLY A 44 -0.99 -4.38 -0.95
N PHE A 45 -2.24 -4.83 -1.05
CA PHE A 45 -2.61 -6.20 -1.43
C PHE A 45 -2.11 -6.56 -2.82
N ALA A 46 -2.26 -5.62 -3.77
CA ALA A 46 -1.66 -5.68 -5.09
C ALA A 46 -0.90 -4.37 -5.34
N VAL A 47 0.26 -4.46 -6.00
CA VAL A 47 1.08 -3.30 -6.35
C VAL A 47 1.55 -3.45 -7.79
N SER A 48 1.38 -2.39 -8.58
CA SER A 48 1.93 -2.27 -9.93
C SER A 48 2.74 -0.99 -10.03
N ILE A 49 3.80 -1.02 -10.83
CA ILE A 49 4.67 0.14 -11.07
C ILE A 49 4.82 0.28 -12.59
N ASP A 50 4.57 1.48 -13.11
CA ASP A 50 4.83 1.84 -14.51
C ASP A 50 5.46 3.23 -14.56
N GLY A 51 6.69 3.32 -15.07
CA GLY A 51 7.50 4.54 -14.98
C GLY A 51 7.64 5.02 -13.54
N ASP A 52 7.19 6.26 -13.29
CA ASP A 52 7.21 6.89 -11.97
C ASP A 52 5.89 6.68 -11.19
N SER A 53 4.90 6.01 -11.79
CA SER A 53 3.60 5.78 -11.16
C SER A 53 3.54 4.46 -10.40
N VAL A 54 3.00 4.50 -9.19
CA VAL A 54 2.70 3.32 -8.38
C VAL A 54 1.20 3.21 -8.17
N ILE A 55 0.63 2.08 -8.55
CA ILE A 55 -0.78 1.75 -8.32
C ILE A 55 -0.86 0.74 -7.20
N VAL A 56 -1.65 1.04 -6.18
CA VAL A 56 -1.85 0.19 -5.01
C VAL A 56 -3.32 -0.19 -4.88
N GLY A 57 -3.58 -1.49 -4.80
CA GLY A 57 -4.92 -2.04 -4.61
C GLY A 57 -5.25 -2.27 -3.13
N THR A 58 -6.49 -1.96 -2.78
CA THR A 58 -7.04 -2.02 -1.42
C THR A 58 -8.43 -2.69 -1.49
N PRO A 59 -8.51 -4.02 -1.61
CA PRO A 59 -9.77 -4.73 -1.88
C PRO A 59 -10.75 -4.73 -0.70
N GLY A 60 -10.29 -4.45 0.52
CA GLY A 60 -11.14 -4.41 1.72
C GLY A 60 -11.87 -3.09 1.93
N ASP A 61 -11.42 -2.03 1.26
CA ASP A 61 -11.94 -0.66 1.40
C ASP A 61 -13.46 -0.61 1.18
N ASP A 62 -14.16 -0.05 2.17
CA ASP A 62 -15.62 -0.01 2.24
C ASP A 62 -16.22 1.41 2.15
N ASP A 63 -15.43 2.41 1.80
CA ASP A 63 -15.84 3.82 1.72
C ASP A 63 -17.00 4.09 0.74
N LYS A 64 -17.24 3.16 -0.19
CA LYS A 64 -18.28 3.24 -1.21
C LYS A 64 -19.22 2.01 -1.19
N GLY A 65 -19.16 1.21 -0.12
CA GLY A 65 -19.96 0.01 0.10
C GLY A 65 -19.08 -1.18 0.51
N ASP A 66 -19.68 -2.18 1.16
CA ASP A 66 -19.00 -3.35 1.73
C ASP A 66 -17.95 -3.94 0.77
N SER A 67 -16.67 -3.82 1.13
CA SER A 67 -15.51 -4.30 0.34
C SER A 67 -15.59 -3.91 -1.14
N SER A 68 -16.08 -2.70 -1.42
CA SER A 68 -16.15 -2.13 -2.77
C SER A 68 -14.78 -2.02 -3.42
N GLY A 69 -13.74 -1.91 -2.59
CA GLY A 69 -12.35 -1.82 -2.97
C GLY A 69 -11.99 -0.47 -3.56
N SER A 70 -10.74 -0.08 -3.38
CA SER A 70 -10.18 1.14 -3.92
C SER A 70 -8.84 0.88 -4.59
N ILE A 71 -8.44 1.84 -5.43
CA ILE A 71 -7.08 1.94 -5.96
C ILE A 71 -6.51 3.30 -5.61
N TYR A 72 -5.23 3.32 -5.24
CA TYR A 72 -4.48 4.52 -4.92
C TYR A 72 -3.34 4.65 -5.93
N THR A 73 -3.16 5.85 -6.47
CA THR A 73 -2.09 6.15 -7.43
C THR A 73 -1.13 7.17 -6.82
N TYR A 74 0.16 6.87 -6.89
CA TYR A 74 1.26 7.73 -6.44
C TYR A 74 2.19 8.05 -7.59
#